data_AF-A0A365NPR2-F1
#
_entry.id   AF-A0A365NPR2-F1
#
_cell.length_a   1.000
_cell.length_b   1.000
_cell.length_c   1.000
_cell.angle_alpha   90.00
_cell.angle_beta   90.00
_cell.angle_gamma   90.00
#
_symmetry.space_group_name_H-M   'P 1'
#
loop_
_entity.id
_entity.type
_entity.pdbx_description
1 polymer ?
#
loop_
_entity_poly.entity_id
_entity_poly.type
_entity_poly.pdbx_seq_one_letter_code
_entity_poly.pdbx_strand_id
1 'polypeptide(L)'
;MASPHTYLHESPYQEFVRSPNDDHNEVCEASRTPMTMVDQDGSILNETEDFRLLYHIVLRNDALALEQYLAVAPWAVDSMSARPERDEAPHEGNDYFLIATQNGNLDVLKILL
;
A
#
# COMPACT_ATOMS: atom_id res chain seq x y z
N MET A 1 10.78 -12.32 -39.03
CA MET A 1 11.21 -11.38 -37.97
C MET A 1 10.13 -11.42 -36.89
N ALA A 2 10.31 -12.21 -35.84
CA ALA A 2 9.35 -12.28 -34.74
C ALA A 2 9.68 -11.16 -33.75
N SER A 3 8.74 -10.24 -33.53
CA SER A 3 8.87 -9.17 -32.55
C SER A 3 8.99 -9.76 -31.15
N PRO A 4 9.92 -9.27 -30.31
CA PRO A 4 10.02 -9.73 -28.93
C PRO A 4 8.73 -9.32 -28.24
N HIS A 5 7.97 -10.30 -27.75
CA HIS A 5 6.83 -10.05 -26.90
C HIS A 5 7.41 -9.59 -25.57
N THR A 6 7.50 -8.28 -25.37
CA THR A 6 7.60 -7.69 -24.04
C THR A 6 6.41 -8.23 -23.26
N TYR A 7 6.65 -9.24 -22.43
CA TYR A 7 5.77 -9.55 -21.32
C TYR A 7 5.70 -8.27 -20.51
N LEU A 8 4.63 -7.50 -20.67
CA LEU A 8 4.20 -6.55 -19.66
C LEU A 8 3.96 -7.42 -18.43
N HIS A 9 4.93 -7.44 -17.53
CA HIS A 9 4.79 -8.10 -16.25
C HIS A 9 3.68 -7.34 -15.55
N GLU A 10 2.50 -7.93 -15.46
CA GLU A 10 1.35 -7.28 -14.85
C GLU A 10 1.76 -6.89 -13.43
N SER A 11 1.50 -5.62 -13.09
CA SER A 11 1.85 -5.10 -11.77
C SER A 11 1.22 -5.99 -10.70
N PRO A 12 1.96 -6.38 -9.65
CA PRO A 12 1.37 -7.08 -8.52
C PRO A 12 0.31 -6.24 -7.78
N TYR A 13 0.21 -4.95 -8.12
CA TYR A 13 -0.69 -3.95 -7.58
C TYR A 13 -1.75 -3.50 -8.60
N GLN A 14 -2.00 -4.27 -9.65
CA GLN A 14 -2.99 -3.97 -10.70
C GLN A 14 -4.37 -3.61 -10.13
N GLU A 15 -4.79 -4.21 -9.02
CA GLU A 15 -6.08 -3.90 -8.36
C GLU A 15 -6.15 -2.47 -7.79
N PHE A 16 -5.01 -1.82 -7.58
CA PHE A 16 -4.89 -0.47 -7.04
C PHE A 16 -4.66 0.59 -8.13
N VAL A 17 -4.52 0.17 -9.39
CA VAL A 17 -4.30 1.09 -10.50
C VAL A 17 -5.57 1.88 -10.75
N ARG A 18 -5.48 3.21 -10.60
CA ARG A 18 -6.63 4.08 -10.87
C ARG A 18 -6.82 4.25 -12.37
N SER A 19 -8.00 3.89 -12.87
CA SER A 19 -8.38 4.25 -14.22
C SER A 19 -8.60 5.78 -14.31
N PRO A 20 -8.12 6.46 -15.37
CA PRO A 20 -8.36 7.91 -15.55
C PRO A 20 -9.83 8.30 -15.63
N ASN A 21 -10.70 7.34 -15.98
CA ASN A 21 -12.15 7.50 -16.05
C ASN A 21 -12.88 7.04 -14.77
N ASP A 22 -12.15 6.61 -13.74
CA ASP A 22 -12.74 6.26 -12.44
C ASP A 22 -13.00 7.53 -11.63
N ASP A 23 -14.10 8.18 -12.00
CA ASP A 23 -14.82 9.13 -11.16
C ASP A 23 -15.48 8.34 -10.03
N HIS A 24 -14.66 7.85 -9.09
CA HIS A 24 -15.15 7.56 -7.74
C HIS A 24 -15.62 8.88 -7.15
N ASN A 25 -16.91 9.14 -7.32
CA ASN A 25 -17.67 10.13 -6.59
C ASN A 25 -17.80 9.67 -5.13
N GLU A 26 -16.67 9.56 -4.43
CA GLU A 26 -16.63 9.39 -2.99
C GLU A 26 -16.63 10.79 -2.38
N VAL A 27 -17.84 11.34 -2.34
CA VAL A 27 -18.21 12.31 -1.33
C VAL A 27 -18.18 11.55 -0.01
N CYS A 28 -17.04 11.50 0.69
CA CYS A 28 -16.99 11.48 2.14
C CYS A 28 -15.57 11.67 2.69
N GLU A 29 -15.50 12.61 3.64
CA GLU A 29 -14.47 12.78 4.69
C GLU A 29 -13.08 13.29 4.27
N ALA A 30 -13.05 14.60 4.04
CA ALA A 30 -11.87 15.44 4.20
C ALA A 30 -11.21 15.23 5.58
N SER A 31 -10.12 14.47 5.66
CA SER A 31 -9.17 14.53 6.77
C SER A 31 -7.79 13.95 6.44
N ARG A 32 -7.69 12.90 5.61
CA ARG A 32 -6.39 12.31 5.24
C ARG A 32 -6.01 12.70 3.81
N THR A 33 -4.76 13.10 3.61
CA THR A 33 -4.22 13.34 2.28
C THR A 33 -4.39 12.05 1.47
N PRO A 34 -5.08 12.09 0.31
CA PRO A 34 -5.20 10.91 -0.53
C PRO A 34 -3.80 10.42 -0.89
N MET A 35 -3.54 9.14 -0.60
CA MET A 35 -2.23 8.54 -0.82
C MET A 35 -2.22 7.89 -2.20
N THR A 36 -1.34 8.38 -3.06
CA THR A 36 -1.10 7.83 -4.41
C THR A 36 0.40 7.74 -4.68
N MET A 37 0.82 6.73 -5.43
CA MET A 37 2.21 6.56 -5.84
C MET A 37 2.31 6.02 -7.26
N VAL A 38 3.47 6.16 -7.88
CA VAL A 38 3.73 5.62 -9.22
C VAL A 38 4.37 4.24 -9.05
N ASP A 39 3.80 3.22 -9.69
CA ASP A 39 4.39 1.89 -9.73
C ASP A 39 5.55 1.81 -10.74
N GLN A 40 6.31 0.71 -10.71
CA GLN A 40 7.45 0.47 -11.58
C GLN A 40 7.11 0.48 -13.07
N ASP A 41 5.86 0.14 -13.43
CA ASP A 41 5.36 0.17 -14.80
C ASP A 41 4.85 1.56 -15.23
N GLY A 42 4.88 2.55 -14.33
CA GLY A 42 4.40 3.91 -14.55
C GLY A 42 2.91 4.11 -14.25
N SER A 43 2.20 3.07 -13.82
CA SER A 43 0.81 3.16 -13.39
C SER A 43 0.68 3.95 -12.09
N ILE A 44 -0.43 4.65 -11.91
CA ILE A 44 -0.72 5.36 -10.65
C ILE A 44 -1.51 4.43 -9.75
N LEU A 45 -0.92 4.07 -8.62
CA LEU A 45 -1.56 3.32 -7.56
C LEU A 45 -2.24 4.27 -6.60
N ASN A 46 -3.48 3.94 -6.22
CA ASN A 46 -4.22 4.61 -5.17
C ASN A 46 -4.32 3.72 -3.94
N GLU A 47 -4.13 4.32 -2.78
CA GLU A 47 -4.48 3.67 -1.53
C GLU A 47 -5.99 3.74 -1.27
N THR A 48 -6.52 2.69 -0.65
CA THR A 48 -7.91 2.60 -0.18
C THR A 48 -8.01 3.04 1.28
N GLU A 49 -9.21 3.42 1.75
CA GLU A 49 -9.42 3.81 3.16
C GLU A 49 -8.93 2.76 4.18
N ASP A 50 -8.98 1.47 3.81
CA ASP A 50 -8.56 0.33 4.62
C ASP A 50 -7.05 -0.03 4.51
N PHE A 51 -6.22 0.81 3.88
CA PHE A 51 -4.78 0.56 3.73
C PHE A 51 -4.43 -0.77 3.04
N ARG A 52 -5.22 -1.16 2.03
CA ARG A 52 -5.04 -2.43 1.32
C ARG A 52 -3.79 -2.43 0.45
N LEU A 53 -3.42 -1.31 -0.17
CA LEU A 53 -2.18 -1.25 -0.95
C LEU A 53 -0.98 -1.47 -0.03
N LEU A 54 -0.92 -0.75 1.09
CA LEU A 54 0.10 -0.95 2.11
C LEU A 54 0.15 -2.39 2.63
N TYR A 55 -1.01 -3.02 2.88
CA TYR A 55 -1.08 -4.43 3.25
C TYR A 55 -0.40 -5.33 2.22
N HIS A 56 -0.69 -5.14 0.94
CA HIS A 56 -0.11 -5.93 -0.14
C HIS A 56 1.40 -5.70 -0.29
N ILE A 57 1.87 -4.45 -0.13
CA ILE A 57 3.29 -4.09 -0.12
C ILE A 57 4.02 -4.83 1.01
N VAL A 58 3.48 -4.74 2.24
CA VAL A 58 4.04 -5.39 3.43
C VAL A 58 4.05 -6.90 3.25
N LEU A 59 2.93 -7.50 2.84
CA LEU A 59 2.79 -8.95 2.67
C LEU A 59 3.82 -9.51 1.68
N ARG A 60 4.14 -8.77 0.62
CA ARG A 60 5.11 -9.17 -0.41
C ARG A 60 6.57 -8.93 -0.04
N ASN A 61 6.86 -8.34 1.13
CA ASN A 61 8.20 -7.87 1.50
C ASN A 61 8.77 -6.87 0.47
N ASP A 62 7.93 -6.04 -0.13
CA ASP A 62 8.36 -5.09 -1.17
C ASP A 62 8.87 -3.79 -0.54
N ALA A 63 10.14 -3.82 -0.14
CA ALA A 63 10.80 -2.68 0.50
C ALA A 63 10.83 -1.43 -0.39
N LEU A 64 10.99 -1.59 -1.70
CA LEU A 64 11.06 -0.45 -2.62
C LEU A 64 9.71 0.26 -2.72
N ALA A 65 8.62 -0.51 -2.86
CA ALA A 65 7.28 0.07 -2.86
C ALA A 65 6.95 0.70 -1.50
N LEU A 66 7.40 0.12 -0.39
CA LEU A 66 7.20 0.67 0.95
C LEU A 66 7.93 2.01 1.16
N GLU A 67 9.17 2.15 0.69
CA GLU A 67 9.90 3.42 0.76
C GLU A 67 9.20 4.52 -0.02
N GLN A 68 8.75 4.22 -1.24
CA GLN A 68 7.99 5.16 -2.05
C GLN A 68 6.65 5.52 -1.40
N TYR A 69 5.99 4.52 -0.82
CA TYR A 69 4.74 4.71 -0.09
C TYR A 69 4.93 5.70 1.07
N LEU A 70 5.94 5.47 1.91
CA LEU A 70 6.25 6.31 3.07
C LEU A 70 6.78 7.70 2.70
N ALA A 71 7.38 7.86 1.53
CA ALA A 71 7.79 9.17 1.02
C ALA A 71 6.60 10.10 0.76
N VAL A 72 5.44 9.55 0.37
CA VAL A 72 4.21 10.32 0.13
C VAL A 72 3.32 10.36 1.37
N ALA A 73 3.21 9.24 2.09
CA ALA A 73 2.40 9.11 3.31
C ALA A 73 3.25 8.74 4.54
N PRO A 74 4.11 9.65 5.05
CA PRO A 74 4.94 9.37 6.22
C PRO A 74 4.12 9.14 7.50
N TRP A 75 2.91 9.70 7.55
CA TRP A 75 1.93 9.49 8.63
C TRP A 75 1.44 8.04 8.72
N ALA A 76 1.66 7.22 7.69
CA ALA A 76 1.25 5.82 7.72
C ALA A 76 2.07 4.97 8.71
N VAL A 77 3.28 5.40 9.08
CA VAL A 77 4.10 4.70 10.10
C VAL A 77 3.36 4.62 11.44
N ASP A 78 2.69 5.70 11.83
CA ASP A 78 1.90 5.72 13.07
C ASP A 78 0.70 4.76 12.99
N SER A 79 0.08 4.66 11.81
CA SER A 79 -1.01 3.71 11.53
C SER A 79 -0.53 2.25 11.53
N MET A 80 0.75 1.99 11.25
CA MET A 80 1.30 0.63 11.16
C MET A 80 1.56 -0.05 12.50
N SER A 81 1.65 0.74 13.57
CA SER A 81 1.88 0.26 14.94
C SER A 81 0.69 0.55 15.86
N ALA A 82 -0.45 0.98 15.29
CA ALA A 82 -1.63 1.37 16.05
C ALA A 82 -2.20 0.17 16.80
N ARG A 83 -1.75 0.02 18.05
CA ARG A 83 -2.36 -0.83 19.06
C ARG A 83 -3.82 -0.36 19.19
N PRO A 84 -4.84 -1.24 19.07
CA PRO A 84 -6.22 -0.78 19.08
C PRO A 84 -6.49 -0.01 20.38
N GLU A 85 -6.82 1.28 20.25
CA GLU A 85 -7.29 2.05 21.39
C GLU A 85 -8.57 1.40 21.92
N ARG A 86 -8.63 1.27 23.25
CA ARG A 86 -9.40 0.26 23.99
C ARG A 86 -10.94 0.27 23.86
N ASP A 87 -11.54 1.02 22.95
CA ASP A 87 -13.00 1.13 22.88
C ASP A 87 -13.59 1.24 21.47
N GLU A 88 -12.79 1.16 20.41
CA GLU A 88 -13.32 1.01 19.06
C GLU A 88 -13.40 -0.49 18.74
N ALA A 89 -14.59 -0.94 18.32
CA ALA A 89 -14.83 -2.29 17.82
C ALA A 89 -13.65 -2.70 16.92
N PRO A 90 -13.18 -3.96 16.96
CA PRO A 90 -11.96 -4.38 16.28
C PRO A 90 -12.11 -4.05 14.80
N HIS A 91 -11.65 -2.87 14.41
CA HIS A 91 -11.13 -2.69 13.09
C HIS A 91 -10.08 -3.77 13.01
N GLU A 92 -10.11 -4.54 11.94
CA GLU A 92 -9.05 -5.46 11.57
C GLU A 92 -7.79 -4.60 11.32
N GLY A 93 -7.28 -4.00 12.39
CA GLY A 93 -6.14 -3.13 12.45
C GLY A 93 -4.98 -4.03 12.16
N ASN A 94 -4.61 -4.04 10.88
CA ASN A 94 -3.50 -4.80 10.39
C ASN A 94 -2.26 -4.24 11.07
N ASP A 95 -1.83 -4.89 12.15
CA ASP A 95 -0.51 -4.66 12.74
C ASP A 95 0.51 -5.13 11.70
N TYR A 96 0.91 -4.21 10.82
CA TYR A 96 1.79 -4.50 9.69
C TYR A 96 3.17 -4.94 10.18
N PHE A 97 3.57 -4.50 11.37
CA PHE A 97 4.79 -4.99 12.02
C PHE A 97 4.64 -6.47 12.40
N LEU A 98 3.51 -6.86 13.00
CA LEU A 98 3.21 -8.26 13.31
C LEU A 98 3.13 -9.10 12.05
N ILE A 99 2.47 -8.63 11.00
CA ILE A 99 2.37 -9.32 9.70
C ILE A 99 3.76 -9.53 9.11
N ALA A 100 4.60 -8.49 9.07
CA ALA A 100 5.95 -8.58 8.56
C ALA A 100 6.81 -9.54 9.38
N THR A 101 6.65 -9.54 10.72
CA THR A 101 7.34 -10.46 11.64
C THR A 101 6.92 -11.91 11.39
N GLN A 102 5.62 -12.19 11.27
CA GLN A 102 5.09 -13.53 11.07
C GLN A 102 5.52 -14.13 9.72
N ASN A 103 5.63 -13.30 8.68
CA ASN A 103 6.04 -13.74 7.34
C ASN A 103 7.56 -13.74 7.14
N GLY A 104 8.34 -13.20 8.09
CA GLY A 104 9.80 -13.08 7.93
C GLY A 104 10.20 -12.04 6.89
N ASN A 105 9.40 -10.98 6.72
CA ASN A 105 9.59 -9.91 5.73
C ASN A 105 10.68 -8.95 6.22
N LEU A 106 11.92 -9.43 6.17
CA LEU A 106 13.08 -8.77 6.77
C LEU A 106 13.35 -7.37 6.18
N ASP A 107 13.09 -7.18 4.89
CA ASP A 107 13.41 -5.91 4.24
C ASP A 107 12.40 -4.82 4.59
N VAL A 108 11.11 -5.20 4.67
CA VAL A 108 10.07 -4.34 5.25
C VAL A 108 10.36 -4.05 6.73
N LEU A 109 10.71 -5.06 7.53
CA LEU A 109 11.02 -4.86 8.96
C LEU A 109 12.18 -3.89 9.20
N LYS A 110 13.20 -3.85 8.33
CA LYS A 110 14.30 -2.87 8.43
C LYS A 110 13.83 -1.43 8.23
N ILE A 111 12.76 -1.22 7.47
CA ILE A 111 12.20 0.12 7.23
C ILE A 111 11.32 0.55 8.41
N LEU A 112 10.68 -0.41 9.08
CA LEU A 112 9.75 -0.17 10.19
C LEU A 112 10.45 0.00 11.56
N LEU A 113 11.77 -0.21 11.66
CA LEU A 113 12.58 -0.15 12.89
C LEU A 113 13.51 1.07 12.92
#